data_AF-R6EJA6-F1
#
_entry.id   AF-R6EJA6-F1
#
_cell.length_a   1.000
_cell.length_b   1.000
_cell.length_c   1.000
_cell.angle_alpha   90.00
_cell.angle_beta   90.00
_cell.angle_gamma   90.00
#
_symmetry.space_group_name_H-M   'P 1'
#
loop_
_entity.id
_entity.type
_entity.pdbx_description
1 polymer ?
#
loop_
_entity_poly.entity_id
_entity_poly.type
_entity_poly.pdbx_seq_one_letter_code
_entity_poly.pdbx_strand_id
1 'polypeptide(L)'
;MIPVFDNRFCRSLFGMPIETENGMTPDGYAIFINNKPIPLVIVNPQKIIFKAKDVDELLHYVEKVKEELASKNFVSEFSAYGINYEYQLFELGQNSDSWICEKFIKTDSLGEKEMRCNSVSLRLPVEEDESEAINLSIEPRAGMREGVFVAINHHHQTELNELPQGNELRKMFEQSYSLMENKIINRL
;
A
#
# COMPACT_ATOMS: atom_id res chain seq x y z
N MET A 1 -2.93 -14.33 -20.35
CA MET A 1 -3.64 -15.35 -19.54
C MET A 1 -3.14 -15.20 -18.11
N ILE A 2 -4.03 -15.15 -17.11
CA ILE A 2 -3.60 -15.06 -15.70
C ILE A 2 -3.01 -16.42 -15.31
N PRO A 3 -1.77 -16.48 -14.79
CA PRO A 3 -1.17 -17.75 -14.38
C PRO A 3 -1.96 -18.29 -13.19
N VAL A 4 -2.46 -19.52 -13.32
CA VAL A 4 -3.09 -20.23 -12.21
C VAL A 4 -2.00 -20.98 -11.45
N PHE A 5 -1.88 -20.69 -10.16
CA PHE A 5 -0.91 -21.33 -9.28
C PHE A 5 -1.37 -22.72 -8.82
N ASP A 6 -0.42 -23.62 -8.55
CA ASP A 6 -0.75 -24.94 -7.95
C ASP A 6 -1.36 -24.68 -6.56
N ASN A 7 -2.47 -25.37 -6.24
CA ASN A 7 -3.11 -25.31 -4.93
C ASN A 7 -2.11 -25.59 -3.79
N ARG A 8 -1.13 -26.48 -4.00
CA ARG A 8 -0.06 -26.75 -3.02
C ARG A 8 0.81 -25.52 -2.77
N PHE A 9 1.19 -24.81 -3.83
CA PHE A 9 1.89 -23.53 -3.71
C PHE A 9 1.02 -22.54 -2.92
N CYS A 10 -0.22 -22.30 -3.38
CA CYS A 10 -1.14 -21.33 -2.77
C CYS A 10 -1.29 -21.54 -1.26
N ARG A 11 -1.56 -22.76 -0.83
CA ARG A 11 -1.73 -23.08 0.59
C ARG A 11 -0.46 -22.88 1.41
N SER A 12 0.71 -23.10 0.83
CA SER A 12 1.98 -22.97 1.56
C SER A 12 2.52 -21.54 1.62
N LEU A 13 2.05 -20.63 0.76
CA LEU A 13 2.60 -19.29 0.58
C LEU A 13 2.72 -18.48 1.88
N PHE A 14 1.71 -18.57 2.74
CA PHE A 14 1.66 -17.81 4.00
C PHE A 14 2.07 -18.63 5.22
N GLY A 15 2.52 -19.88 5.05
CA GLY A 15 2.83 -20.77 6.17
C GLY A 15 1.59 -21.24 6.96
N MET A 16 0.38 -20.98 6.45
CA MET A 16 -0.90 -21.35 7.10
C MET A 16 -1.79 -22.19 6.16
N PRO A 17 -1.44 -23.45 5.85
CA PRO A 17 -2.08 -24.23 4.77
C PRO A 17 -3.56 -24.56 4.96
N ILE A 18 -4.05 -24.54 6.20
CA ILE A 18 -5.44 -24.82 6.53
C ILE A 18 -6.30 -23.56 6.38
N GLU A 19 -5.75 -22.39 6.71
CA GLU A 19 -6.46 -21.10 6.69
C GLU A 19 -6.35 -20.39 5.34
N THR A 20 -5.38 -20.77 4.51
CA THR A 20 -5.13 -20.14 3.22
C THR A 20 -6.08 -20.68 2.16
N GLU A 21 -6.80 -19.76 1.53
CA GLU A 21 -7.71 -20.00 0.42
C GLU A 21 -7.18 -19.31 -0.85
N ASN A 22 -7.62 -19.79 -2.00
CA ASN A 22 -7.28 -19.19 -3.29
C ASN A 22 -8.43 -19.34 -4.28
N GLY A 23 -8.59 -18.37 -5.18
CA GLY A 23 -9.66 -18.40 -6.17
C GLY A 23 -9.78 -17.12 -6.98
N MET A 24 -10.71 -17.12 -7.93
CA MET A 24 -11.03 -15.94 -8.73
C MET A 24 -11.93 -14.99 -7.95
N THR A 25 -11.55 -13.72 -7.93
CA THR A 25 -12.29 -12.59 -7.37
C THR A 25 -12.48 -11.50 -8.44
N PRO A 26 -13.33 -10.47 -8.20
CA PRO A 26 -13.43 -9.33 -9.12
C PRO A 26 -12.08 -8.63 -9.39
N ASP A 27 -11.16 -8.67 -8.43
CA ASP A 27 -9.85 -8.01 -8.53
C ASP A 27 -8.78 -8.89 -9.21
N GLY A 28 -9.05 -10.18 -9.43
CA GLY A 28 -8.12 -11.14 -10.03
C GLY A 28 -8.07 -12.49 -9.32
N TYR A 29 -7.05 -13.28 -9.63
CA TYR A 29 -6.75 -14.52 -8.90
C TYR A 29 -6.11 -14.16 -7.56
N ALA A 30 -6.80 -14.46 -6.47
CA ALA A 30 -6.37 -14.11 -5.12
C ALA A 30 -5.89 -15.35 -4.36
N ILE A 31 -4.87 -15.16 -3.51
CA ILE A 31 -4.46 -16.05 -2.43
C ILE A 31 -4.56 -15.24 -1.14
N PHE A 32 -5.36 -15.69 -0.18
CA PHE A 32 -5.70 -14.92 1.01
C PHE A 32 -6.00 -15.82 2.21
N ILE A 33 -6.00 -15.26 3.42
CA ILE A 33 -6.54 -15.93 4.60
C ILE A 33 -7.99 -15.49 4.81
N ASN A 34 -8.89 -16.45 4.98
CA ASN A 34 -10.31 -16.19 5.15
C ASN A 34 -10.56 -15.23 6.33
N ASN A 35 -11.44 -14.24 6.13
CA ASN A 35 -11.77 -13.18 7.08
C ASN A 35 -10.58 -12.32 7.58
N LYS A 36 -9.46 -12.29 6.87
CA LYS A 36 -8.33 -11.41 7.19
C LYS A 36 -7.97 -10.52 5.98
N PRO A 37 -7.68 -9.22 6.21
CA PRO A 37 -7.28 -8.31 5.13
C PRO A 37 -5.83 -8.54 4.66
N ILE A 38 -5.00 -9.14 5.52
CA ILE A 38 -3.61 -9.54 5.26
C ILE A 38 -3.36 -10.92 5.90
N PRO A 39 -2.44 -11.72 5.35
CA PRO A 39 -1.73 -11.51 4.09
C PRO A 39 -2.62 -11.73 2.86
N LEU A 40 -2.25 -11.11 1.74
CA LEU A 40 -3.01 -11.17 0.49
C LEU A 40 -2.08 -11.05 -0.71
N VAL A 41 -2.25 -11.94 -1.69
CA VAL A 41 -1.67 -11.80 -3.03
C VAL A 41 -2.78 -11.80 -4.05
N ILE A 42 -2.79 -10.83 -4.96
CA ILE A 42 -3.72 -10.78 -6.10
C ILE A 42 -2.90 -10.70 -7.37
N VAL A 43 -3.14 -11.60 -8.31
CA VAL A 43 -2.58 -11.57 -9.67
C VAL A 43 -3.70 -11.29 -10.64
N ASN A 44 -3.57 -10.21 -11.41
CA ASN A 44 -4.46 -9.90 -12.51
C ASN A 44 -3.66 -9.40 -13.73
N PRO A 45 -4.31 -9.20 -14.89
CA PRO A 45 -3.60 -8.81 -16.10
C PRO A 45 -2.92 -7.43 -16.07
N GLN A 46 -3.30 -6.57 -15.12
CA GLN A 46 -2.82 -5.19 -15.02
C GLN A 46 -1.78 -5.00 -13.91
N LYS A 47 -1.83 -5.80 -12.84
CA LYS A 47 -0.96 -5.66 -11.67
C LYS A 47 -0.91 -6.94 -10.84
N ILE A 48 0.16 -7.04 -10.05
CA ILE A 48 0.25 -7.96 -8.94
C ILE A 48 0.25 -7.14 -7.65
N ILE A 49 -0.62 -7.50 -6.70
CA ILE A 49 -0.72 -6.84 -5.40
C ILE A 49 -0.22 -7.81 -4.35
N PHE A 50 0.65 -7.34 -3.47
CA PHE A 50 1.08 -8.03 -2.27
C PHE A 50 0.71 -7.17 -1.06
N LYS A 51 0.05 -7.77 -0.07
CA LYS A 51 -0.16 -7.17 1.25
C LYS A 51 0.42 -8.11 2.31
N ALA A 52 1.24 -7.55 3.17
CA ALA A 52 1.91 -8.25 4.25
C ALA A 52 1.90 -7.38 5.51
N LYS A 53 2.20 -7.97 6.67
CA LYS A 53 2.24 -7.22 7.94
C LYS A 53 3.51 -6.38 8.06
N ASP A 54 4.62 -6.88 7.54
CA ASP A 54 5.92 -6.24 7.58
C ASP A 54 6.71 -6.50 6.29
N VAL A 55 7.88 -5.87 6.19
CA VAL A 55 8.74 -5.96 5.01
C VAL A 55 9.30 -7.36 4.82
N ASP A 56 9.60 -8.10 5.88
CA ASP A 56 10.21 -9.43 5.76
C ASP A 56 9.21 -10.44 5.19
N GLU A 57 7.96 -10.40 5.65
CA GLU A 57 6.86 -11.16 5.05
C GLU A 57 6.61 -10.76 3.58
N LEU A 58 6.64 -9.45 3.27
CA LEU A 58 6.47 -8.95 1.90
C LEU A 58 7.53 -9.53 0.95
N LEU A 59 8.80 -9.45 1.35
CA LEU A 59 9.92 -10.01 0.59
C LEU A 59 9.73 -11.50 0.35
N HIS A 60 9.36 -12.24 1.39
CA HIS A 60 9.12 -13.68 1.29
C HIS A 60 8.03 -14.01 0.25
N TYR A 61 6.91 -13.29 0.27
CA TYR A 61 5.80 -13.53 -0.65
C TYR A 61 6.16 -13.19 -2.09
N VAL A 62 6.88 -12.08 -2.32
CA VAL A 62 7.31 -11.67 -3.66
C VAL A 62 8.30 -12.69 -4.23
N GLU A 63 9.27 -13.15 -3.46
CA GLU A 63 10.24 -14.16 -3.89
C GLU A 63 9.55 -15.48 -4.27
N LYS A 64 8.68 -16.00 -3.39
CA LYS A 64 7.91 -17.22 -3.65
C LYS A 64 7.06 -17.14 -4.91
N VAL A 65 6.36 -16.01 -5.11
CA VAL A 65 5.52 -15.81 -6.29
C VAL A 65 6.37 -15.63 -7.55
N LYS A 66 7.50 -14.93 -7.47
CA LYS A 66 8.45 -14.81 -8.58
C LYS A 66 8.95 -16.18 -9.04
N GLU A 67 9.38 -17.03 -8.11
CA GLU A 67 9.82 -18.40 -8.41
C GLU A 67 8.71 -19.23 -9.08
N GLU A 68 7.48 -19.14 -8.58
CA GLU A 68 6.34 -19.87 -9.13
C GLU A 68 5.91 -19.34 -10.51
N LEU A 69 6.05 -18.04 -10.78
CA LEU A 69 5.82 -17.46 -12.10
C LEU A 69 6.89 -17.92 -13.10
N ALA A 70 8.16 -17.90 -12.68
CA ALA A 70 9.28 -18.36 -13.49
C ALA A 70 9.15 -19.85 -13.86
N SER A 71 8.72 -20.71 -12.92
CA SER A 71 8.51 -22.14 -13.17
C SER A 71 7.43 -22.44 -14.22
N LYS A 72 6.54 -21.48 -14.48
CA LYS A 72 5.47 -21.55 -15.48
C LYS A 72 5.82 -20.85 -16.80
N ASN A 73 7.06 -20.37 -16.97
CA ASN A 73 7.48 -19.52 -18.09
C ASN A 73 6.59 -18.27 -18.26
N PHE A 74 6.07 -17.73 -17.16
CA PHE A 74 5.32 -16.48 -17.20
C PHE A 74 6.31 -15.32 -17.22
N VAL A 75 6.32 -14.58 -18.34
CA VAL A 75 7.10 -13.34 -18.47
C VAL A 75 6.21 -12.18 -18.03
N SER A 76 6.70 -11.38 -17.08
CA SER A 76 5.96 -10.26 -16.51
C SER A 76 6.78 -8.98 -16.63
N GLU A 77 6.40 -8.12 -17.56
CA GLU A 77 6.93 -6.76 -17.66
C GLU A 77 5.99 -5.81 -16.93
N PHE A 78 6.54 -4.94 -16.09
CA PHE A 78 5.81 -3.94 -15.33
C PHE A 78 6.30 -2.56 -15.72
N SER A 79 5.38 -1.62 -15.95
CA SER A 79 5.71 -0.22 -16.27
C SER A 79 5.70 0.71 -15.06
N ALA A 80 5.32 0.18 -13.89
CA ALA A 80 5.27 0.93 -12.65
C ALA A 80 5.20 -0.01 -11.43
N TYR A 81 5.57 0.53 -10.27
CA TYR A 81 5.25 -0.06 -8.97
C TYR A 81 4.73 1.01 -8.00
N GLY A 82 4.12 0.56 -6.91
CA GLY A 82 3.63 1.46 -5.87
C GLY A 82 3.74 0.84 -4.50
N ILE A 83 4.30 1.60 -3.55
CA ILE A 83 4.41 1.17 -2.15
C ILE A 83 3.37 1.94 -1.34
N ASN A 84 2.50 1.18 -0.67
CA ASN A 84 1.39 1.74 0.10
C ASN A 84 1.67 1.62 1.59
N TYR A 85 1.44 2.72 2.32
CA TYR A 85 1.53 2.77 3.76
C TYR A 85 0.21 3.25 4.33
N GLU A 86 -0.21 2.63 5.42
CA GLU A 86 -1.44 2.97 6.13
C GLU A 86 -1.09 3.27 7.59
N TYR A 87 -1.43 4.48 8.05
CA TYR A 87 -1.22 4.92 9.42
C TYR A 87 -2.55 5.28 10.08
N GLN A 88 -2.63 5.07 11.38
CA GLN A 88 -3.73 5.51 12.21
C GLN A 88 -3.16 6.35 13.34
N LEU A 89 -3.61 7.61 13.43
CA LEU A 89 -3.28 8.51 14.52
C LEU A 89 -4.51 8.59 15.42
N PHE A 90 -4.33 8.38 16.71
CA PHE A 90 -5.39 8.43 17.72
C PHE A 90 -5.08 9.50 18.76
N GLU A 91 -6.04 9.74 19.66
CA GLU A 91 -5.87 10.63 20.82
C GLU A 91 -5.46 12.05 20.41
N LEU A 92 -6.05 12.56 19.33
CA LEU A 92 -5.75 13.89 18.78
C LEU A 92 -6.14 15.04 19.74
N GLY A 93 -6.84 14.75 20.84
CA GLY A 93 -7.32 15.73 21.82
C GLY A 93 -8.48 16.59 21.32
N GLN A 94 -8.96 16.35 20.09
CA GLN A 94 -10.08 17.03 19.47
C GLN A 94 -10.72 16.17 18.37
N ASN A 95 -11.84 16.65 17.80
CA ASN A 95 -12.47 15.99 16.68
C ASN A 95 -11.51 15.90 15.49
N SER A 96 -11.48 14.75 14.83
CA SER A 96 -10.63 14.51 13.67
C SER A 96 -10.90 15.47 12.50
N ASP A 97 -12.15 15.85 12.26
CA ASP A 97 -12.54 16.76 11.17
C ASP A 97 -12.06 18.20 11.42
N SER A 98 -12.08 18.66 12.67
CA SER A 98 -11.48 19.91 13.12
C SER A 98 -9.95 19.86 13.02
N TRP A 99 -9.33 18.78 13.50
CA TRP A 99 -7.87 18.60 13.45
C TRP A 99 -7.32 18.65 12.01
N ILE A 100 -7.97 17.94 11.07
CA ILE A 100 -7.58 17.97 9.65
C ILE A 100 -7.70 19.38 9.09
N CYS A 101 -8.80 20.08 9.42
CA CYS A 101 -9.01 21.45 8.95
C CYS A 101 -7.88 22.38 9.44
N GLU A 102 -7.56 22.37 10.73
CA GLU A 102 -6.51 23.20 11.31
C GLU A 102 -5.11 22.91 10.74
N LYS A 103 -4.81 21.63 10.47
CA LYS A 103 -3.51 21.20 9.95
C LYS A 103 -3.28 21.58 8.49
N PHE A 104 -4.30 21.47 7.64
CA PHE A 104 -4.12 21.53 6.18
C PHE A 104 -4.80 22.70 5.49
N ILE A 105 -5.73 23.37 6.16
CA ILE A 105 -6.46 24.51 5.60
C ILE A 105 -6.07 25.75 6.39
N LYS A 106 -5.51 26.77 5.72
CA LYS A 106 -5.32 28.08 6.35
C LYS A 106 -6.69 28.68 6.65
N THR A 107 -7.06 28.70 7.93
CA THR A 107 -8.36 29.18 8.41
C THR A 107 -8.45 30.71 8.46
N ASP A 108 -7.31 31.41 8.43
CA ASP A 108 -7.21 32.88 8.48
C ASP A 108 -8.01 33.61 7.39
N SER A 109 -8.30 32.95 6.26
CA SER A 109 -9.05 33.53 5.13
C SER A 109 -10.55 33.23 5.14
N LEU A 110 -11.06 32.50 6.15
CA LEU A 110 -12.39 31.86 6.09
C LEU A 110 -13.40 32.36 7.14
N GLY A 111 -13.02 33.34 7.98
CA GLY A 111 -13.89 33.98 8.98
C GLY A 111 -14.07 33.17 10.27
N GLU A 112 -14.97 33.61 11.16
CA GLU A 112 -15.14 33.05 12.53
C GLU A 112 -15.95 31.74 12.61
N LYS A 113 -16.27 31.09 11.49
CA LYS A 113 -17.08 29.86 11.52
C LYS A 113 -16.23 28.63 11.80
N GLU A 114 -16.72 27.74 12.65
CA GLU A 114 -16.13 26.41 12.84
C GLU A 114 -16.10 25.67 11.50
N MET A 115 -14.90 25.32 11.04
CA MET A 115 -14.69 24.57 9.82
C MET A 115 -14.30 23.13 10.12
N ARG A 116 -14.80 22.24 9.27
CA ARG A 116 -14.60 20.80 9.39
C ARG A 116 -14.17 20.27 8.04
N CYS A 117 -13.18 19.39 8.04
CA CYS A 117 -12.65 18.78 6.85
C CYS A 117 -12.84 17.26 6.92
N ASN A 118 -13.61 16.72 5.99
CA ASN A 118 -13.89 15.28 5.94
C ASN A 118 -12.78 14.49 5.23
N SER A 119 -11.99 15.14 4.36
CA SER A 119 -10.84 14.51 3.75
C SER A 119 -9.90 15.54 3.14
N VAL A 120 -8.61 15.19 3.12
CA VAL A 120 -7.55 15.90 2.40
C VAL A 120 -6.88 14.89 1.48
N SER A 121 -6.82 15.22 0.18
CA SER A 121 -6.11 14.42 -0.82
C SER A 121 -5.04 15.31 -1.46
N LEU A 122 -3.78 14.96 -1.27
CA LEU A 122 -2.62 15.70 -1.77
C LEU A 122 -1.81 14.82 -2.73
N ARG A 123 -1.27 15.44 -3.78
CA ARG A 123 -0.27 14.83 -4.66
C ARG A 123 0.99 15.67 -4.57
N LEU A 124 2.06 15.06 -4.08
CA LEU A 124 3.35 15.69 -3.88
C LEU A 124 4.32 15.13 -4.94
N PRO A 125 4.89 15.97 -5.82
CA PRO A 125 5.98 15.53 -6.68
C PRO A 125 7.23 15.24 -5.84
N VAL A 126 8.02 14.25 -6.24
CA VAL A 126 9.36 14.04 -5.67
C VAL A 126 10.30 14.96 -6.43
N GLU A 127 10.83 16.00 -5.76
CA GLU A 127 11.55 17.12 -6.37
C GLU A 127 12.72 16.73 -7.30
N GLU A 128 13.31 15.54 -7.10
CA GLU A 128 14.45 15.04 -7.86
C GLU A 128 14.05 14.01 -8.95
N ASP A 129 12.80 13.56 -8.98
CA ASP A 129 12.33 12.56 -9.93
C ASP A 129 10.86 12.79 -10.36
N GLU A 130 10.66 13.27 -11.58
CA GLU A 130 9.33 13.50 -12.17
C GLU A 130 8.56 12.20 -12.45
N SER A 131 9.23 11.04 -12.45
CA SER A 131 8.62 9.72 -12.59
C SER A 131 8.01 9.21 -11.28
N GLU A 132 8.32 9.89 -10.16
CA GLU A 132 7.84 9.55 -8.82
C GLU A 132 6.78 10.55 -8.34
N ALA A 133 5.73 10.03 -7.69
CA ALA A 133 4.71 10.85 -7.06
C ALA A 133 4.22 10.22 -5.76
N ILE A 134 4.01 11.06 -4.76
CA ILE A 134 3.42 10.63 -3.49
C ILE A 134 1.98 11.14 -3.44
N ASN A 135 1.04 10.20 -3.37
CA ASN A 135 -0.37 10.51 -3.13
C ASN A 135 -0.67 10.26 -1.65
N LEU A 136 -1.18 11.28 -0.97
CA LEU A 136 -1.51 11.26 0.45
C LEU A 136 -3.00 11.52 0.62
N SER A 137 -3.70 10.62 1.29
CA SER A 137 -5.10 10.78 1.68
C SER A 137 -5.22 10.75 3.20
N ILE A 138 -5.90 11.73 3.78
CA ILE A 138 -6.13 11.84 5.22
C ILE A 138 -7.63 11.99 5.43
N GLU A 139 -8.21 11.15 6.27
CA GLU A 139 -9.64 11.14 6.56
C GLU A 139 -9.92 10.78 8.03
N PRO A 140 -11.04 11.26 8.62
CA PRO A 140 -11.53 10.77 9.90
C PRO A 140 -11.63 9.25 9.94
N ARG A 141 -11.20 8.64 11.04
CA ARG A 141 -11.34 7.21 11.23
C ARG A 141 -12.79 6.88 11.59
N ALA A 142 -13.44 6.05 10.77
CA ALA A 142 -14.82 5.63 11.00
C ALA A 142 -15.02 5.05 12.42
N GLY A 143 -15.97 5.60 13.16
CA GLY A 143 -16.28 5.19 14.53
C GLY A 143 -15.30 5.70 15.60
N MET A 144 -14.30 6.53 15.26
CA MET A 144 -13.32 7.07 16.21
C MET A 144 -13.23 8.60 16.09
N ARG A 145 -13.81 9.29 17.08
CA ARG A 145 -13.95 10.75 17.09
C ARG A 145 -12.61 11.51 17.03
N GLU A 146 -11.60 10.98 17.71
CA GLU A 146 -10.26 11.59 17.83
C GLU A 146 -9.22 10.78 17.07
N GLY A 147 -9.62 10.21 15.93
CA GLY A 147 -8.76 9.37 15.11
C GLY A 147 -8.75 9.79 13.65
N VAL A 148 -7.58 9.78 13.02
CA VAL A 148 -7.44 9.92 11.57
C VAL A 148 -6.76 8.70 10.96
N PHE A 149 -7.22 8.35 9.77
CA PHE A 149 -6.59 7.38 8.90
C PHE A 149 -5.79 8.12 7.82
N VAL A 150 -4.56 7.67 7.60
CA VAL A 150 -3.64 8.24 6.63
C VAL A 150 -3.21 7.14 5.67
N ALA A 151 -3.56 7.29 4.39
CA ALA A 151 -3.11 6.42 3.31
C ALA A 151 -2.07 7.15 2.47
N ILE A 152 -0.90 6.54 2.30
CA ILE A 152 0.20 7.06 1.49
C ILE A 152 0.48 6.06 0.38
N ASN A 153 0.45 6.51 -0.86
CA ASN A 153 0.87 5.74 -2.02
C ASN A 153 2.08 6.42 -2.65
N HIS A 154 3.24 5.78 -2.56
CA HIS A 154 4.45 6.21 -3.25
C HIS A 154 4.52 5.48 -4.60
N HIS A 155 4.20 6.19 -5.67
CA HIS A 155 4.10 5.66 -7.03
C HIS A 155 5.39 5.94 -7.81
N HIS A 156 5.85 4.94 -8.55
CA HIS A 156 7.07 4.95 -9.33
C HIS A 156 6.78 4.52 -10.77
N GLN A 157 7.05 5.38 -11.74
CA GLN A 157 6.97 5.04 -13.16
C GLN A 157 8.32 4.52 -13.65
N THR A 158 8.50 3.21 -13.62
CA THR A 158 9.75 2.56 -14.05
C THR A 158 9.46 1.20 -14.68
N GLU A 159 10.28 0.82 -15.65
CA GLU A 159 10.18 -0.48 -16.30
C GLU A 159 10.92 -1.55 -15.49
N LEU A 160 10.20 -2.61 -15.11
CA LEU A 160 10.73 -3.81 -14.48
C LEU A 160 10.42 -5.00 -15.38
N ASN A 161 11.46 -5.69 -15.85
CA ASN A 161 11.29 -6.88 -16.72
C ASN A 161 10.80 -8.12 -15.95
N GLU A 162 10.81 -8.07 -14.62
CA GLU A 162 10.33 -9.10 -13.72
C GLU A 162 10.03 -8.50 -12.34
N LEU A 163 9.45 -9.29 -11.43
CA LEU A 163 9.36 -8.90 -10.03
C LEU A 163 10.77 -8.70 -9.45
N PRO A 164 11.00 -7.68 -8.61
CA PRO A 164 12.33 -7.40 -8.05
C PRO A 164 12.83 -8.55 -7.16
N GLN A 165 14.14 -8.70 -7.05
CA GLN A 165 14.75 -9.65 -6.10
C GLN A 165 14.67 -9.12 -4.66
N GLY A 166 14.82 -9.99 -3.65
CA GLY A 166 14.66 -9.60 -2.24
C GLY A 166 15.51 -8.39 -1.81
N ASN A 167 16.80 -8.35 -2.20
CA ASN A 167 17.68 -7.23 -1.87
C ASN A 167 17.27 -5.92 -2.57
N GLU A 168 16.82 -6.01 -3.82
CA GLU A 168 16.35 -4.85 -4.59
C GLU A 168 15.04 -4.32 -4.02
N LEU A 169 14.07 -5.21 -3.77
CA LEU A 169 12.79 -4.86 -3.17
C LEU A 169 12.95 -4.26 -1.77
N ARG A 170 13.88 -4.80 -0.96
CA ARG A 170 14.21 -4.22 0.35
C ARG A 170 14.71 -2.79 0.20
N LYS A 171 15.66 -2.56 -0.72
CA LYS A 171 16.20 -1.24 -0.98
C LYS A 171 15.10 -0.26 -1.45
N MET A 172 14.25 -0.68 -2.38
CA MET A 172 13.09 0.11 -2.85
C MET A 172 12.17 0.49 -1.67
N PHE A 173 11.89 -0.46 -0.78
CA PHE A 173 11.07 -0.23 0.41
C PHE A 173 11.73 0.75 1.39
N GLU A 174 13.00 0.55 1.73
CA GLU A 174 13.73 1.39 2.68
C GLU A 174 13.90 2.82 2.18
N GLN A 175 14.19 3.00 0.89
CA GLN A 175 14.27 4.32 0.24
C GLN A 175 12.91 5.03 0.30
N SER A 176 11.85 4.32 -0.08
CA SER A 176 10.48 4.84 -0.02
C SER A 176 10.08 5.19 1.42
N TYR A 177 10.36 4.31 2.39
CA TYR A 177 10.00 4.52 3.79
C TYR A 177 10.73 5.71 4.40
N SER A 178 12.05 5.82 4.18
CA SER A 178 12.85 6.96 4.65
C SER A 178 12.35 8.28 4.08
N LEU A 179 11.96 8.31 2.80
CA LEU A 179 11.35 9.48 2.18
C LEU A 179 10.01 9.82 2.84
N MET A 180 9.13 8.82 3.05
CA MET A 180 7.81 9.02 3.66
C MET A 180 7.92 9.50 5.11
N GLU A 181 8.83 8.91 5.89
CA GLU A 181 9.08 9.25 7.28
C GLU A 181 9.51 10.71 7.42
N ASN A 182 10.50 11.12 6.63
CA ASN A 182 11.07 12.46 6.71
C ASN A 182 10.18 13.56 6.10
N LYS A 183 9.47 13.27 5.00
CA LYS A 183 8.66 14.28 4.29
C LYS A 183 7.23 14.37 4.80
N ILE A 184 6.64 13.28 5.29
CA ILE A 184 5.22 13.22 5.62
C ILE A 184 5.01 12.87 7.09
N ILE A 185 5.41 11.68 7.53
CA ILE A 185 4.97 11.13 8.82
C ILE A 185 5.44 12.01 9.98
N ASN A 186 6.70 12.44 9.99
CA ASN A 186 7.24 13.31 11.04
C ASN A 186 6.66 14.73 11.04
N ARG A 187 5.82 15.08 10.06
CA ARG A 187 5.18 16.41 9.93
C ARG A 187 3.68 16.40 10.21
N LEU A 188 3.07 15.21 10.36
CA LEU A 188 1.68 15.05 10.76
C LEU A 188 1.54 15.34 12.26
#